data_AF-A0A0C2J1W8-F1
#
_entry.id   AF-A0A0C2J1W8-F1
#
_cell.length_a   1.000
_cell.length_b   1.000
_cell.length_c   1.000
_cell.angle_alpha   90.00
_cell.angle_beta   90.00
_cell.angle_gamma   90.00
#
_symmetry.space_group_name_H-M   'P 1'
#
loop_
_entity.id
_entity.type
_entity.pdbx_description
1 polymer ?
#
loop_
_entity_poly.entity_id
_entity_poly.type
_entity_poly.pdbx_seq_one_letter_code
_entity_poly.pdbx_strand_id
1 'polypeptide(L)'
;MLSSIRTWASVLTAAVAASAATSSVPVTPHASYSSSIGVLGCKVNTNRIAYWPMAVDCDNICVSLSYQGRQVYLLRVDQSGGAHDVSYDAWNYLVTGKSATADPTAGGAVSMDTENVDASKCAGLISTSGSKLPLSASNSMNFLNSCLEKQAAGTANWVASNYVLYNILDPICTYGYNEVCTLTNWPDQNQATCPDTLGDPVSLTSQPVYNIEYPTGKKVLAGSSAAASSSGATPNTANAASSAGCTNIFQCHPLLFWAVGLCAVLHSFFGNL
;
A
#
# COMPACT_ATOMS: atom_id res chain seq x y z
N MET A 1 -50.09 53.45 -23.01
CA MET A 1 -48.97 52.62 -22.52
C MET A 1 -49.56 51.34 -21.93
N LEU A 2 -49.28 50.18 -22.54
CA LEU A 2 -49.75 48.88 -22.05
C LEU A 2 -48.57 48.15 -21.39
N SER A 3 -48.72 47.79 -20.12
CA SER A 3 -47.66 47.13 -19.34
C SER A 3 -47.74 45.62 -19.51
N SER A 4 -46.68 45.00 -20.03
CA SER A 4 -46.58 43.55 -20.18
C SER A 4 -45.76 42.96 -19.03
N ILE A 5 -46.43 42.36 -18.05
CA ILE A 5 -45.78 41.62 -16.97
C ILE A 5 -45.37 40.24 -17.50
N ARG A 6 -44.06 39.95 -17.54
CA ARG A 6 -43.53 38.62 -17.86
C ARG A 6 -43.34 37.83 -16.57
N THR A 7 -44.18 36.83 -16.34
CA THR A 7 -44.03 35.89 -15.22
C THR A 7 -42.92 34.90 -15.54
N TRP A 8 -41.85 34.88 -14.74
CA TRP A 8 -40.77 33.89 -14.87
C TRP A 8 -41.09 32.68 -13.99
N ALA A 9 -41.27 31.52 -14.61
CA ALA A 9 -41.41 30.25 -13.89
C ALA A 9 -40.03 29.68 -13.56
N SER A 10 -39.66 29.70 -12.27
CA SER A 10 -38.42 29.06 -11.80
C SER A 10 -38.62 27.55 -11.66
N VAL A 11 -37.92 26.77 -12.48
CA VAL A 11 -37.87 25.31 -12.35
C VAL A 11 -36.87 24.94 -11.26
N LEU A 12 -37.35 24.47 -10.11
CA LEU A 12 -36.48 23.83 -9.11
C LEU A 12 -36.12 22.42 -9.58
N THR A 13 -34.87 22.22 -9.99
CA THR A 13 -34.27 20.89 -10.10
C THR A 13 -33.86 20.40 -8.72
N ALA A 14 -34.58 19.41 -8.18
CA ALA A 14 -34.19 18.73 -6.96
C ALA A 14 -32.96 17.85 -7.24
N ALA A 15 -31.81 18.19 -6.65
CA ALA A 15 -30.62 17.34 -6.70
C ALA A 15 -30.85 16.09 -5.82
N VAL A 16 -30.96 14.92 -6.45
CA VAL A 16 -30.95 13.64 -5.73
C VAL A 16 -29.51 13.39 -5.30
N ALA A 17 -29.22 13.58 -4.01
CA ALA A 17 -27.95 13.16 -3.44
C ALA A 17 -27.88 11.62 -3.49
N ALA A 18 -26.97 11.10 -4.31
CA ALA A 18 -26.67 9.67 -4.29
C ALA A 18 -25.98 9.33 -2.97
N SER A 19 -26.68 8.64 -2.07
CA SER A 19 -26.06 8.06 -0.88
C SER A 19 -25.02 7.04 -1.31
N ALA A 20 -23.74 7.35 -1.10
CA ALA A 20 -22.68 6.37 -1.25
C ALA A 20 -22.96 5.19 -0.30
N ALA A 21 -22.74 3.97 -0.79
CA ALA A 21 -23.05 2.77 -0.01
C ALA A 21 -21.99 2.57 1.09
N THR A 22 -22.26 3.09 2.28
CA THR A 22 -21.47 2.80 3.48
C THR A 22 -21.51 1.30 3.75
N SER A 23 -20.33 0.69 3.93
CA SER A 23 -20.18 -0.74 4.21
C SER A 23 -19.51 -0.94 5.57
N SER A 24 -19.92 -1.94 6.35
CA SER A 24 -19.27 -2.24 7.63
C SER A 24 -18.28 -3.40 7.46
N VAL A 25 -17.03 -3.20 7.89
CA VAL A 25 -15.94 -4.17 7.72
C VAL A 25 -15.20 -4.43 9.04
N PRO A 26 -14.67 -5.64 9.28
CA PRO A 26 -13.88 -5.95 10.47
C PRO A 26 -12.46 -5.37 10.33
N VAL A 27 -12.14 -4.32 11.10
CA VAL A 27 -10.85 -3.61 10.99
C VAL A 27 -9.88 -3.97 12.11
N THR A 28 -8.62 -4.26 11.76
CA THR A 28 -7.53 -4.59 12.69
C THR A 28 -6.37 -3.56 12.66
N PRO A 29 -5.56 -3.46 13.74
CA PRO A 29 -4.40 -2.56 13.78
C PRO A 29 -3.16 -3.14 13.08
N HIS A 30 -2.60 -2.41 12.12
CA HIS A 30 -1.35 -2.72 11.43
C HIS A 30 -0.18 -1.91 12.01
N ALA A 31 0.88 -2.57 12.47
CA ALA A 31 2.01 -1.91 13.13
C ALA A 31 3.00 -1.25 12.16
N SER A 32 3.18 -1.83 10.98
CA SER A 32 4.22 -1.45 10.01
C SER A 32 3.67 -0.64 8.84
N TYR A 33 4.45 0.30 8.31
CA TYR A 33 4.18 0.90 7.00
C TYR A 33 4.65 0.00 5.86
N SER A 34 3.82 -0.11 4.82
CA SER A 34 4.13 -0.73 3.53
C SER A 34 3.23 -0.15 2.43
N SER A 35 3.58 -0.40 1.16
CA SER A 35 2.77 0.01 0.01
C SER A 35 3.05 -0.87 -1.22
N SER A 36 2.05 -1.61 -1.67
CA SER A 36 2.10 -2.41 -2.91
C SER A 36 2.07 -1.58 -4.20
N ILE A 37 1.61 -0.32 -4.14
CA ILE A 37 1.65 0.62 -5.28
C ILE A 37 2.86 1.57 -5.25
N GLY A 38 3.79 1.38 -4.32
CA GLY A 38 5.04 2.15 -4.25
C GLY A 38 4.86 3.59 -3.76
N VAL A 39 3.84 3.88 -2.93
CA VAL A 39 3.73 5.17 -2.23
C VAL A 39 4.83 5.26 -1.16
N LEU A 40 5.43 6.43 -1.05
CA LEU A 40 6.59 6.68 -0.20
C LEU A 40 6.17 7.15 1.20
N GLY A 41 6.43 6.32 2.22
CA GLY A 41 6.06 6.56 3.61
C GLY A 41 6.64 7.86 4.18
N CYS A 42 7.83 8.26 3.73
CA CYS A 42 8.47 9.51 4.13
C CYS A 42 7.81 10.78 3.54
N LYS A 43 6.81 10.62 2.67
CA LYS A 43 6.05 11.69 2.01
C LYS A 43 4.56 11.69 2.38
N VAL A 44 4.13 10.80 3.28
CA VAL A 44 2.74 10.66 3.71
C VAL A 44 2.62 10.48 5.22
N ASN A 45 1.44 10.71 5.77
CA ASN A 45 1.14 10.43 7.16
C ASN A 45 0.94 8.92 7.38
N THR A 46 2.01 8.20 7.73
CA THR A 46 1.98 6.74 7.97
C THR A 46 1.05 6.30 9.12
N ASN A 47 0.57 7.24 9.94
CA ASN A 47 -0.45 6.99 10.96
C ASN A 47 -1.89 6.99 10.41
N ARG A 48 -2.10 7.23 9.11
CA ARG A 48 -3.41 7.31 8.46
C ARG A 48 -3.44 6.52 7.15
N ILE A 49 -3.13 5.23 7.25
CA ILE A 49 -3.00 4.31 6.09
C ILE A 49 -3.98 3.14 6.21
N ALA A 50 -4.52 2.71 5.06
CA ALA A 50 -5.37 1.53 4.94
C ALA A 50 -4.74 0.45 4.04
N TYR A 51 -4.89 -0.81 4.46
CA TYR A 51 -4.35 -2.04 3.88
C TYR A 51 -5.54 -3.00 3.65
N TRP A 52 -6.25 -2.86 2.53
CA TRP A 52 -7.48 -3.61 2.27
C TRP A 52 -7.19 -4.97 1.63
N PRO A 53 -8.09 -5.97 1.71
CA PRO A 53 -7.83 -7.29 1.13
C PRO A 53 -7.83 -7.29 -0.41
N MET A 54 -8.33 -6.22 -1.03
CA MET A 54 -8.45 -6.07 -2.48
C MET A 54 -7.39 -5.12 -3.00
N ALA A 55 -6.94 -5.34 -4.25
CA ALA A 55 -5.96 -4.51 -4.93
C ALA A 55 -6.33 -3.00 -4.90
N VAL A 56 -5.30 -2.17 -4.78
CA VAL A 56 -5.42 -0.71 -4.89
C VAL A 56 -5.57 -0.35 -6.37
N ASP A 57 -6.45 0.61 -6.67
CA ASP A 57 -6.67 1.10 -8.03
C ASP A 57 -6.59 2.64 -8.06
N CYS A 58 -6.83 3.21 -9.24
CA CYS A 58 -6.68 4.64 -9.53
C CYS A 58 -7.73 5.54 -8.87
N ASP A 59 -8.79 4.94 -8.31
CA ASP A 59 -10.04 5.58 -7.92
C ASP A 59 -10.35 5.33 -6.43
N ASN A 60 -9.71 4.32 -5.81
CA ASN A 60 -9.93 3.88 -4.43
C ASN A 60 -8.85 4.32 -3.41
N ILE A 61 -7.99 5.28 -3.77
CA ILE A 61 -6.82 5.75 -3.00
C ILE A 61 -7.16 6.43 -1.66
N CYS A 62 -8.39 6.91 -1.46
CA CYS A 62 -8.82 7.50 -0.20
C CYS A 62 -10.08 6.81 0.32
N VAL A 63 -10.04 6.41 1.59
CA VAL A 63 -11.19 5.84 2.28
C VAL A 63 -11.51 6.66 3.52
N SER A 64 -12.79 6.81 3.82
CA SER A 64 -13.23 7.19 5.16
C SER A 64 -13.44 5.94 6.00
N LEU A 65 -13.17 6.05 7.29
CA LEU A 65 -13.44 5.01 8.27
C LEU A 65 -14.00 5.64 9.53
N SER A 66 -15.07 5.08 10.07
CA SER A 66 -15.77 5.63 11.23
C SER A 66 -16.23 4.58 12.23
N TYR A 67 -16.23 4.98 13.51
CA TYR A 67 -16.63 4.14 14.63
C TYR A 67 -17.13 5.02 15.79
N GLN A 68 -18.33 4.74 16.30
CA GLN A 68 -18.92 5.44 17.46
C GLN A 68 -18.78 6.98 17.40
N GLY A 69 -19.18 7.59 16.28
CA GLY A 69 -19.15 9.05 16.09
C GLY A 69 -17.78 9.66 15.80
N ARG A 70 -16.70 8.86 15.77
CA ARG A 70 -15.36 9.29 15.32
C ARG A 70 -15.15 8.88 13.87
N GLN A 71 -14.42 9.70 13.12
CA GLN A 71 -14.08 9.45 11.72
C GLN A 71 -12.62 9.83 11.47
N VAL A 72 -11.97 9.11 10.56
CA VAL A 72 -10.70 9.48 9.94
C VAL A 72 -10.78 9.25 8.43
N TYR A 73 -9.97 10.00 7.69
CA TYR A 73 -9.61 9.65 6.31
C TYR A 73 -8.28 8.90 6.33
N LEU A 74 -8.14 7.90 5.45
CA LEU A 74 -6.97 7.05 5.33
C LEU A 74 -6.56 6.93 3.87
N LEU A 75 -5.25 7.05 3.61
CA LEU A 75 -4.69 6.79 2.29
C LEU A 75 -4.57 5.28 2.12
N ARG A 76 -5.28 4.72 1.14
CA ARG A 76 -5.22 3.30 0.79
C ARG A 76 -4.12 3.11 -0.25
N VAL A 77 -3.00 2.53 0.19
CA VAL A 77 -1.77 2.41 -0.63
C VAL A 77 -1.21 1.00 -0.65
N ASP A 78 -1.88 0.06 -0.01
CA ASP A 78 -1.41 -1.30 0.11
C ASP A 78 -2.57 -2.31 0.11
N GLN A 79 -2.20 -3.57 -0.11
CA GLN A 79 -3.10 -4.71 -0.03
C GLN A 79 -2.67 -5.60 1.14
N SER A 80 -3.61 -6.01 2.00
CA SER A 80 -3.34 -6.98 3.05
C SER A 80 -3.38 -8.43 2.53
N GLY A 81 -2.98 -9.37 3.38
CA GLY A 81 -3.15 -10.80 3.12
C GLY A 81 -4.60 -11.33 3.23
N GLY A 82 -5.61 -10.47 3.42
CA GLY A 82 -7.02 -10.87 3.50
C GLY A 82 -7.88 -10.16 4.56
N ALA A 83 -7.33 -9.23 5.33
CA ALA A 83 -8.05 -8.46 6.35
C ALA A 83 -8.23 -6.98 5.95
N HIS A 84 -9.08 -6.22 6.66
CA HIS A 84 -9.10 -4.76 6.52
C HIS A 84 -8.20 -4.19 7.61
N ASP A 85 -6.94 -3.93 7.32
CA ASP A 85 -6.01 -3.43 8.33
C ASP A 85 -5.79 -1.94 8.15
N VAL A 86 -5.59 -1.21 9.25
CA VAL A 86 -5.23 0.21 9.21
C VAL A 86 -4.07 0.47 10.15
N SER A 87 -3.24 1.47 9.83
CA SER A 87 -2.15 1.92 10.70
C SER A 87 -2.60 2.02 12.17
N TYR A 88 -1.86 1.40 13.10
CA TYR A 88 -2.27 1.21 14.50
C TYR A 88 -2.78 2.50 15.17
N ASP A 89 -2.17 3.66 14.89
CA ASP A 89 -2.66 4.95 15.42
C ASP A 89 -4.09 5.30 14.99
N ALA A 90 -4.46 5.03 13.74
CA ALA A 90 -5.81 5.25 13.24
C ALA A 90 -6.81 4.31 13.92
N TRP A 91 -6.47 3.02 14.05
CA TRP A 91 -7.30 2.03 14.75
C TRP A 91 -7.49 2.43 16.22
N ASN A 92 -6.40 2.78 16.91
CA ASN A 92 -6.44 3.18 18.32
C ASN A 92 -7.27 4.47 18.50
N TYR A 93 -7.10 5.47 17.65
CA TYR A 93 -7.92 6.68 17.69
C TYR A 93 -9.41 6.39 17.45
N LEU A 94 -9.73 5.54 16.47
CA LEU A 94 -11.11 5.14 16.21
C LEU A 94 -11.72 4.35 17.38
N VAL A 95 -10.95 3.52 18.10
CA VAL A 95 -11.46 2.72 19.23
C VAL A 95 -11.48 3.51 20.55
N THR A 96 -10.41 4.23 20.91
CA THR A 96 -10.23 4.91 22.22
C THR A 96 -10.39 6.44 22.19
N GLY A 97 -10.18 7.06 21.03
CA GLY A 97 -10.15 8.52 20.88
C GLY A 97 -8.76 9.13 21.11
N LYS A 98 -7.73 8.29 21.27
CA LYS A 98 -6.34 8.69 21.55
C LYS A 98 -5.39 8.12 20.50
N SER A 99 -4.28 8.83 20.27
CA SER A 99 -3.15 8.29 19.49
C SER A 99 -2.59 7.05 20.18
N ALA A 100 -2.20 6.04 19.39
CA ALA A 100 -1.48 4.87 19.89
C ALA A 100 -0.14 5.23 20.56
N THR A 101 0.46 6.37 20.20
CA THR A 101 1.70 6.86 20.85
C THR A 101 1.47 7.62 22.15
N ALA A 102 0.21 7.88 22.51
CA ALA A 102 -0.17 8.62 23.72
C ALA A 102 -0.90 7.73 24.75
N ASP A 103 -1.79 6.85 24.28
CA ASP A 103 -2.57 5.93 25.11
C ASP A 103 -2.87 4.65 24.29
N PRO A 104 -1.88 3.74 24.16
CA PRO A 104 -2.00 2.52 23.36
C PRO A 104 -2.95 1.50 24.00
N THR A 105 -3.76 0.84 23.18
CA THR A 105 -4.67 -0.24 23.58
C THR A 105 -4.50 -1.46 22.69
N ALA A 106 -4.45 -2.64 23.31
CA ALA A 106 -4.48 -3.91 22.62
C ALA A 106 -5.94 -4.31 22.25
N GLY A 107 -6.12 -4.92 21.08
CA GLY A 107 -7.39 -5.47 20.62
C GLY A 107 -7.26 -6.23 19.31
N GLY A 108 -8.36 -6.41 18.60
CA GLY A 108 -8.42 -7.13 17.33
C GLY A 108 -9.41 -6.51 16.36
N ALA A 109 -10.07 -7.34 15.57
CA ALA A 109 -11.10 -6.90 14.64
C ALA A 109 -12.25 -6.15 15.35
N VAL A 110 -12.55 -4.94 14.89
CA VAL A 110 -13.72 -4.14 15.31
C VAL A 110 -14.52 -3.80 14.05
N SER A 111 -15.84 -4.00 14.07
CA SER A 111 -16.69 -3.59 12.94
C SER A 111 -16.73 -2.07 12.85
N MET A 112 -16.31 -1.53 11.71
CA MET A 112 -16.25 -0.10 11.44
C MET A 112 -16.85 0.21 10.06
N ASP A 113 -17.47 1.37 9.95
CA ASP A 113 -18.17 1.79 8.74
C ASP A 113 -17.21 2.54 7.82
N THR A 114 -17.11 2.07 6.57
CA THR A 114 -16.16 2.55 5.55
C THR A 114 -16.82 2.87 4.21
N GLU A 115 -16.20 3.81 3.51
CA GLU A 115 -16.63 4.34 2.21
C GLU A 115 -15.38 4.79 1.43
N ASN A 116 -15.28 4.43 0.14
CA ASN A 116 -14.31 5.06 -0.76
C ASN A 116 -14.75 6.51 -1.01
N VAL A 117 -13.88 7.48 -0.74
CA VAL A 117 -14.20 8.91 -0.87
C VAL A 117 -13.25 9.58 -1.86
N ASP A 118 -13.63 10.77 -2.34
CA ASP A 118 -12.79 11.56 -3.23
C ASP A 118 -11.37 11.76 -2.65
N ALA A 119 -10.35 11.56 -3.48
CA ALA A 119 -8.95 11.58 -3.06
C ALA A 119 -8.49 12.92 -2.42
N SER A 120 -9.16 14.04 -2.72
CA SER A 120 -8.91 15.32 -2.05
C SER A 120 -9.15 15.29 -0.53
N LYS A 121 -9.99 14.37 -0.03
CA LYS A 121 -10.16 14.15 1.42
C LYS A 121 -8.89 13.67 2.10
N CYS A 122 -8.00 12.99 1.36
CA CYS A 122 -6.70 12.54 1.83
C CYS A 122 -5.55 13.52 1.50
N ALA A 123 -5.81 14.68 0.87
CA ALA A 123 -4.76 15.62 0.48
C ALA A 123 -3.91 16.10 1.67
N GLY A 124 -4.53 16.29 2.85
CA GLY A 124 -3.82 16.63 4.10
C GLY A 124 -2.97 15.50 4.70
N LEU A 125 -3.01 14.29 4.13
CA LEU A 125 -2.15 13.17 4.48
C LEU A 125 -0.88 13.09 3.62
N ILE A 126 -0.74 13.94 2.60
CA ILE A 126 0.34 13.91 1.62
C ILE A 126 1.16 15.20 1.73
N SER A 127 2.47 15.07 1.96
CA SER A 127 3.36 16.22 2.26
C SER A 127 4.09 16.80 1.05
N THR A 128 3.74 16.39 -0.17
CA THR A 128 4.32 16.91 -1.42
C THR A 128 3.69 18.24 -1.82
N SER A 129 4.35 18.97 -2.73
CA SER A 129 3.75 20.16 -3.32
C SER A 129 2.45 19.81 -4.06
N GLY A 130 1.36 20.50 -3.69
CA GLY A 130 0.02 20.25 -4.24
C GLY A 130 -0.62 18.93 -3.81
N SER A 131 -0.12 18.26 -2.76
CA SER A 131 -0.64 16.98 -2.25
C SER A 131 -0.70 15.87 -3.31
N LYS A 132 0.22 15.90 -4.29
CA LYS A 132 0.39 14.88 -5.33
C LYS A 132 0.89 13.57 -4.75
N LEU A 133 0.32 12.44 -5.16
CA LEU A 133 0.67 11.10 -4.70
C LEU A 133 2.17 10.83 -4.91
N PRO A 134 2.96 10.63 -3.83
CA PRO A 134 4.40 10.45 -3.90
C PRO A 134 4.75 9.01 -4.19
N LEU A 135 5.15 8.73 -5.42
CA LEU A 135 5.38 7.39 -5.92
C LEU A 135 6.88 7.13 -6.18
N SER A 136 7.34 5.91 -5.91
CA SER A 136 8.68 5.43 -6.26
C SER A 136 8.81 5.24 -7.77
N ALA A 137 9.67 6.03 -8.41
CA ALA A 137 9.93 5.97 -9.85
C ALA A 137 10.38 4.58 -10.34
N SER A 138 11.02 3.78 -9.47
CA SER A 138 11.49 2.43 -9.78
C SER A 138 10.42 1.35 -9.54
N ASN A 139 9.53 1.53 -8.55
CA ASN A 139 8.64 0.46 -8.08
C ASN A 139 7.13 0.72 -8.29
N SER A 140 6.70 1.94 -8.65
CA SER A 140 5.27 2.24 -8.87
C SER A 140 4.80 2.15 -10.34
N MET A 141 5.71 1.97 -11.30
CA MET A 141 5.41 2.26 -12.72
C MET A 141 4.27 1.42 -13.30
N ASN A 142 4.12 0.16 -12.87
CA ASN A 142 2.99 -0.68 -13.31
C ASN A 142 1.63 -0.11 -12.85
N PHE A 143 1.55 0.34 -11.60
CA PHE A 143 0.35 0.99 -11.07
C PHE A 143 0.07 2.31 -11.79
N LEU A 144 1.08 3.19 -11.89
CA LEU A 144 0.92 4.49 -12.55
C LEU A 144 0.53 4.34 -14.03
N ASN A 145 1.16 3.43 -14.77
CA ASN A 145 0.82 3.16 -16.16
C ASN A 145 -0.65 2.72 -16.29
N SER A 146 -1.15 1.81 -15.44
CA SER A 146 -2.56 1.40 -15.48
C SER A 146 -3.54 2.57 -15.30
N CYS A 147 -3.15 3.60 -14.54
CA CYS A 147 -3.96 4.81 -14.36
C CYS A 147 -3.85 5.80 -15.52
N LEU A 148 -2.66 5.95 -16.10
CA LEU A 148 -2.44 6.74 -17.31
C LEU A 148 -3.17 6.11 -18.52
N GLU A 149 -3.13 4.78 -18.67
CA GLU A 149 -3.87 4.01 -19.68
C GLU A 149 -5.38 4.22 -19.56
N LYS A 150 -5.94 4.08 -18.35
CA LYS A 150 -7.36 4.39 -18.09
C LYS A 150 -7.72 5.83 -18.50
N GLN A 151 -6.88 6.81 -18.17
CA GLN A 151 -7.11 8.21 -18.51
C GLN A 151 -7.03 8.46 -20.02
N ALA A 152 -6.05 7.85 -20.71
CA ALA A 152 -5.93 7.91 -22.17
C ALA A 152 -7.11 7.23 -22.89
N ALA A 153 -7.67 6.17 -22.31
CA ALA A 153 -8.91 5.53 -22.74
C ALA A 153 -10.20 6.31 -22.40
N GLY A 154 -10.08 7.55 -21.89
CA GLY A 154 -11.21 8.45 -21.59
C GLY A 154 -11.80 8.30 -20.19
N THR A 155 -11.23 7.44 -19.32
CA THR A 155 -11.67 7.28 -17.92
C THR A 155 -10.80 8.14 -17.01
N ALA A 156 -11.24 9.38 -16.79
CA ALA A 156 -10.57 10.30 -15.86
C ALA A 156 -10.49 9.70 -14.45
N ASN A 157 -9.31 9.75 -13.85
CA ASN A 157 -9.04 9.27 -12.51
C ASN A 157 -8.07 10.23 -11.80
N TRP A 158 -8.12 10.30 -10.47
CA TRP A 158 -7.37 11.31 -9.72
C TRP A 158 -5.85 11.08 -9.82
N VAL A 159 -5.40 9.82 -9.75
CA VAL A 159 -3.97 9.44 -9.74
C VAL A 159 -3.24 9.92 -10.99
N ALA A 160 -3.78 9.64 -12.18
CA ALA A 160 -3.18 10.01 -13.45
C ALA A 160 -2.97 11.53 -13.63
N SER A 161 -3.71 12.35 -12.88
CA SER A 161 -3.59 13.82 -12.87
C SER A 161 -2.82 14.37 -11.66
N ASN A 162 -2.62 13.59 -10.59
CA ASN A 162 -2.12 14.06 -9.29
C ASN A 162 -1.03 13.16 -8.70
N TYR A 163 -0.01 12.82 -9.49
CA TYR A 163 1.17 12.07 -9.02
C TYR A 163 2.46 12.91 -9.08
N VAL A 164 3.47 12.47 -8.34
CA VAL A 164 4.87 12.90 -8.48
C VAL A 164 5.78 11.70 -8.26
N LEU A 165 6.75 11.52 -9.13
CA LEU A 165 7.72 10.43 -9.07
C LEU A 165 8.98 10.89 -8.34
N TYR A 166 9.51 10.04 -7.45
CA TYR A 166 10.80 10.26 -6.79
C TYR A 166 11.75 9.09 -7.02
N ASN A 167 13.06 9.35 -7.08
CA ASN A 167 14.10 8.30 -7.19
C ASN A 167 14.38 7.60 -5.83
N ILE A 168 13.35 7.45 -4.99
CA ILE A 168 13.43 6.70 -3.74
C ILE A 168 13.00 5.27 -4.04
N LEU A 169 13.87 4.31 -3.70
CA LEU A 169 13.74 2.92 -4.15
C LEU A 169 12.57 2.22 -3.44
N ASP A 170 12.54 2.24 -2.11
CA ASP A 170 11.61 1.46 -1.30
C ASP A 170 10.52 2.31 -0.59
N PRO A 171 9.34 1.74 -0.29
CA PRO A 171 8.24 2.49 0.32
C PRO A 171 8.55 2.97 1.75
N ILE A 172 9.48 2.35 2.47
CA ILE A 172 9.92 2.82 3.81
C ILE A 172 11.07 3.85 3.75
N CYS A 173 11.43 4.30 2.55
CA CYS A 173 12.43 5.33 2.26
C CYS A 173 13.81 5.07 2.89
N THR A 174 14.30 3.84 2.82
CA THR A 174 15.63 3.44 3.32
C THR A 174 16.74 3.52 2.27
N TYR A 175 16.38 3.57 0.98
CA TYR A 175 17.30 3.60 -0.15
C TYR A 175 16.84 4.54 -1.29
N GLY A 176 17.78 4.99 -2.09
CA GLY A 176 17.59 5.87 -3.25
C GLY A 176 17.84 7.35 -2.95
N TYR A 177 17.57 8.19 -3.95
CA TYR A 177 17.81 9.63 -3.93
C TYR A 177 16.50 10.40 -3.71
N ASN A 178 16.53 11.37 -2.79
CA ASN A 178 15.40 12.28 -2.57
C ASN A 178 15.35 13.39 -3.63
N GLU A 179 14.99 13.00 -4.84
CA GLU A 179 14.89 13.86 -6.02
C GLU A 179 13.63 13.52 -6.82
N VAL A 180 13.15 14.47 -7.62
CA VAL A 180 11.95 14.29 -8.45
C VAL A 180 12.35 13.80 -9.84
N CYS A 181 11.71 12.72 -10.29
CA CYS A 181 11.88 12.19 -11.64
C CYS A 181 10.79 12.72 -12.58
N THR A 182 11.07 12.66 -13.88
CA THR A 182 10.19 13.16 -14.95
C THR A 182 9.70 12.04 -15.86
N LEU A 183 8.41 12.10 -16.22
CA LEU A 183 7.77 11.21 -17.17
C LEU A 183 7.13 12.11 -18.24
N THR A 184 7.86 12.38 -19.32
CA THR A 184 7.52 13.41 -20.31
C THR A 184 7.03 12.85 -21.64
N ASN A 185 7.38 11.60 -21.98
CA ASN A 185 7.01 10.97 -23.25
C ASN A 185 6.25 9.64 -23.05
N TRP A 186 5.27 9.62 -22.15
CA TRP A 186 4.37 8.47 -21.99
C TRP A 186 3.38 8.41 -23.19
N PRO A 187 3.05 7.22 -23.76
CA PRO A 187 3.37 5.88 -23.28
C PRO A 187 4.72 5.29 -23.75
N ASP A 188 5.43 5.95 -24.68
CA ASP A 188 6.71 5.43 -25.22
C ASP A 188 7.82 5.32 -24.15
N GLN A 189 7.69 6.09 -23.07
CA GLN A 189 8.56 6.09 -21.90
C GLN A 189 8.02 5.15 -20.81
N ASN A 190 8.62 3.97 -20.66
CA ASN A 190 8.25 2.97 -19.65
C ASN A 190 8.87 3.19 -18.26
N GLN A 191 9.91 4.03 -18.16
CA GLN A 191 10.62 4.37 -16.92
C GLN A 191 10.87 5.89 -16.84
N ALA A 192 10.71 6.47 -15.66
CA ALA A 192 10.93 7.90 -15.47
C ALA A 192 12.43 8.27 -15.53
N THR A 193 12.72 9.47 -16.02
CA THR A 193 14.08 10.03 -16.06
C THR A 193 14.34 10.78 -14.76
N CYS A 194 15.32 10.31 -13.99
CA CYS A 194 15.79 10.93 -12.75
C CYS A 194 17.17 11.59 -12.97
N PRO A 195 17.56 12.60 -12.17
CA PRO A 195 18.92 13.16 -12.23
C PRO A 195 20.03 12.18 -11.86
N ASP A 196 19.85 11.39 -10.79
CA ASP A 196 20.73 10.26 -10.44
C ASP A 196 20.23 8.93 -11.04
N THR A 197 21.02 7.86 -10.92
CA THR A 197 20.67 6.53 -11.47
C THR A 197 19.35 6.02 -10.85
N LEU A 198 18.39 5.67 -11.71
CA LEU A 198 17.09 5.17 -11.28
C LEU A 198 17.21 3.86 -10.48
N GLY A 199 16.72 3.85 -9.24
CA GLY A 199 16.64 2.65 -8.41
C GLY A 199 17.97 2.17 -7.81
N ASP A 200 19.00 3.02 -7.81
CA ASP A 200 20.29 2.76 -7.18
C ASP A 200 20.14 2.68 -5.63
N PRO A 201 20.55 1.58 -4.96
CA PRO A 201 20.30 1.36 -3.54
C PRO A 201 21.25 2.14 -2.59
N VAL A 202 21.48 3.43 -2.85
CA VAL A 202 22.21 4.32 -1.93
C VAL A 202 21.40 4.56 -0.65
N SER A 203 22.02 4.47 0.52
CA SER A 203 21.29 4.59 1.80
C SER A 203 20.70 5.99 2.01
N LEU A 204 19.38 6.04 2.21
CA LEU A 204 18.62 7.26 2.48
C LEU A 204 18.31 7.36 3.98
N THR A 205 19.05 8.23 4.68
CA THR A 205 18.92 8.41 6.15
C THR A 205 18.25 9.71 6.57
N SER A 206 18.03 10.64 5.63
CA SER A 206 17.54 11.99 5.92
C SER A 206 16.02 12.08 6.13
N GLN A 207 15.26 11.06 5.76
CA GLN A 207 13.79 11.05 5.80
C GLN A 207 13.23 9.71 6.32
N PRO A 208 13.57 9.32 7.57
CA PRO A 208 13.21 8.02 8.12
C PRO A 208 11.70 7.84 8.30
N VAL A 209 11.19 6.67 7.93
CA VAL A 209 9.82 6.24 8.24
C VAL A 209 9.78 5.56 9.60
N TYR A 210 8.79 5.92 10.42
CA TYR A 210 8.55 5.30 11.73
C TYR A 210 7.25 4.50 11.73
N ASN A 211 7.35 3.29 12.28
CA ASN A 211 6.25 2.41 12.63
C ASN A 211 5.84 2.67 14.09
N ILE A 212 4.64 2.21 14.47
CA ILE A 212 4.21 2.19 15.88
C ILE A 212 4.05 0.74 16.28
N GLU A 213 4.92 0.27 17.16
CA GLU A 213 4.94 -1.09 17.67
C GLU A 213 3.62 -1.40 18.39
N TYR A 214 2.96 -2.46 17.95
CA TYR A 214 1.73 -2.96 18.55
C TYR A 214 2.05 -4.01 19.62
N PRO A 215 1.41 -4.00 20.81
CA PRO A 215 0.48 -2.98 21.31
C PRO A 215 1.17 -1.88 22.13
N THR A 216 2.49 -1.76 22.11
CA THR A 216 3.24 -0.90 23.06
C THR A 216 3.11 0.60 22.81
N GLY A 217 2.70 1.01 21.59
CA GLY A 217 2.66 2.43 21.19
C GLY A 217 4.04 3.03 20.90
N LYS A 218 5.11 2.25 21.00
CA LYS A 218 6.48 2.72 20.83
C LYS A 218 6.78 3.01 19.36
N LYS A 219 7.32 4.20 19.06
CA LYS A 219 7.86 4.49 17.73
C LYS A 219 9.14 3.68 17.49
N VAL A 220 9.18 2.96 16.36
CA VAL A 220 10.35 2.19 15.93
C VAL A 220 10.68 2.53 14.48
N LEU A 221 11.96 2.59 14.13
CA LEU A 221 12.40 2.90 12.77
C LEU A 221 12.00 1.74 11.83
N ALA A 222 11.34 2.04 10.72
CA ALA A 222 10.95 1.03 9.74
C ALA A 222 12.19 0.34 9.15
N GLY A 223 12.07 -0.95 8.81
CA GLY A 223 13.19 -1.76 8.31
C GLY A 223 14.25 -2.13 9.35
N SER A 224 14.20 -1.57 10.57
CA SER A 224 15.06 -2.00 11.67
C SER A 224 14.51 -3.28 12.30
N SER A 225 15.35 -4.31 12.46
CA SER A 225 14.99 -5.48 13.27
C SER A 225 14.83 -5.07 14.73
N ALA A 226 13.73 -5.46 15.36
CA ALA A 226 13.45 -5.18 16.76
C ALA A 226 14.32 -6.06 17.68
N ALA A 227 15.62 -5.74 17.78
CA ALA A 227 16.63 -6.52 18.48
C ALA A 227 17.47 -5.68 19.46
N ALA A 228 16.79 -4.98 20.39
CA ALA A 228 17.44 -4.38 21.58
C ALA A 228 16.46 -4.17 22.76
N SER A 229 15.48 -5.06 22.94
CA SER A 229 14.59 -5.08 24.11
C SER A 229 14.71 -6.41 24.85
N SER A 230 15.57 -6.42 25.89
CA SER A 230 15.66 -7.42 26.98
C SER A 230 15.68 -8.92 26.63
N SER A 231 16.83 -9.56 26.87
CA SER A 231 16.86 -10.70 27.81
C SER A 231 18.24 -10.75 28.48
N GLY A 232 18.29 -10.53 29.78
CA GLY A 232 19.49 -10.81 30.57
C GLY A 232 19.64 -12.32 30.72
N ALA A 233 20.49 -12.94 29.89
CA ALA A 233 20.82 -14.35 30.03
C ALA A 233 21.90 -14.53 31.10
N THR A 234 21.50 -14.99 32.29
CA THR A 234 22.43 -15.59 33.25
C THR A 234 23.10 -16.82 32.63
N PRO A 235 24.43 -16.97 32.73
CA PRO A 235 25.15 -18.07 32.08
C PRO A 235 24.95 -19.38 32.83
N ASN A 236 24.06 -20.24 32.34
CA ASN A 236 23.98 -21.63 32.79
C ASN A 236 25.04 -22.49 32.08
N THR A 237 26.07 -22.89 32.83
CA THR A 237 27.04 -23.90 32.42
C THR A 237 26.43 -25.30 32.46
N ALA A 238 26.27 -25.97 31.31
CA ALA A 238 26.06 -27.42 31.25
C ALA A 238 26.50 -28.03 29.90
N ASN A 239 27.62 -28.75 29.94
CA ASN A 239 28.12 -29.83 29.07
C ASN A 239 27.96 -29.81 27.54
N ALA A 240 29.12 -29.99 26.90
CA ALA A 240 29.29 -30.38 25.51
C ALA A 240 28.80 -31.82 25.21
N ALA A 241 28.40 -32.04 23.95
CA ALA A 241 28.57 -33.31 23.25
C ALA A 241 28.84 -33.05 21.76
N SER A 242 30.02 -33.47 21.33
CA SER A 242 30.60 -33.37 19.98
C SER A 242 29.71 -33.73 18.80
N SER A 243 29.75 -32.91 17.73
CA SER A 243 29.55 -33.35 16.35
C SER A 243 30.89 -33.36 15.60
N ALA A 244 31.57 -34.51 15.61
CA ALA A 244 32.73 -34.73 14.73
C ALA A 244 32.25 -34.83 13.27
N GLY A 245 32.94 -34.17 12.36
CA GLY A 245 32.63 -34.24 10.93
C GLY A 245 33.10 -35.55 10.30
N CYS A 246 32.37 -36.04 9.30
CA CYS A 246 32.84 -37.06 8.36
C CYS A 246 32.78 -36.49 6.94
N THR A 247 33.95 -36.44 6.30
CA THR A 247 34.13 -36.13 4.89
C THR A 247 34.10 -37.41 4.04
N ASN A 248 33.87 -37.22 2.73
CA ASN A 248 33.98 -38.20 1.63
C ASN A 248 32.78 -39.12 1.31
N ILE A 249 32.14 -38.77 0.18
CA ILE A 249 31.96 -39.55 -1.06
C ILE A 249 31.88 -41.10 -0.95
N PHE A 250 30.85 -41.63 -1.62
CA PHE A 250 30.51 -43.02 -2.03
C PHE A 250 29.35 -43.69 -1.29
N GLN A 251 28.54 -44.36 -2.12
CA GLN A 251 27.48 -45.33 -1.80
C GLN A 251 26.19 -44.82 -1.11
N CYS A 252 25.20 -44.48 -1.94
CA CYS A 252 23.82 -44.88 -1.69
C CYS A 252 23.03 -45.08 -3.01
N HIS A 253 22.99 -46.33 -3.45
CA HIS A 253 21.98 -46.95 -4.34
C HIS A 253 21.79 -48.35 -3.77
N PRO A 254 20.54 -48.82 -3.56
CA PRO A 254 19.71 -49.38 -4.64
C PRO A 254 18.22 -48.93 -4.52
N LEU A 255 17.23 -49.28 -5.36
CA LEU A 255 17.11 -49.87 -6.71
C LEU A 255 15.65 -49.63 -7.21
N LEU A 256 15.45 -49.69 -8.54
CA LEU A 256 14.22 -50.13 -9.25
C LEU A 256 12.86 -49.48 -8.94
N PHE A 257 12.30 -48.80 -9.95
CA PHE A 257 11.08 -49.27 -10.62
C PHE A 257 11.12 -48.92 -12.13
N TRP A 258 10.60 -49.81 -12.97
CA TRP A 258 10.51 -49.67 -14.44
C TRP A 258 9.47 -48.60 -14.83
N ALA A 259 9.63 -47.73 -15.82
CA ALA A 259 10.00 -47.87 -17.24
C ALA A 259 8.87 -48.39 -18.17
N VAL A 260 8.12 -47.44 -18.76
CA VAL A 260 7.35 -47.45 -20.04
C VAL A 260 7.22 -45.97 -20.48
N GLY A 261 7.23 -45.52 -21.75
CA GLY A 261 7.40 -46.24 -23.02
C GLY A 261 7.71 -45.41 -24.28
N LEU A 262 7.65 -44.05 -24.27
CA LEU A 262 8.09 -43.13 -25.35
C LEU A 262 7.19 -43.01 -26.62
N CYS A 263 7.18 -41.82 -27.25
CA CYS A 263 6.83 -41.53 -28.68
C CYS A 263 5.38 -41.78 -29.20
N ALA A 264 4.88 -41.11 -30.24
CA ALA A 264 5.36 -39.92 -30.99
C ALA A 264 4.22 -39.19 -31.74
N VAL A 265 4.57 -37.99 -32.22
CA VAL A 265 3.88 -37.06 -33.13
C VAL A 265 3.33 -37.72 -34.42
N LEU A 266 2.18 -37.24 -34.95
CA LEU A 266 1.99 -36.70 -36.33
C LEU A 266 0.53 -36.82 -36.89
N HIS A 267 0.04 -35.67 -37.40
CA HIS A 267 -0.82 -35.47 -38.59
C HIS A 267 -2.32 -35.91 -38.68
N SER A 268 -3.15 -34.87 -38.91
CA SER A 268 -4.03 -34.68 -40.09
C SER A 268 -5.55 -35.02 -40.07
N PHE A 269 -6.33 -33.92 -40.19
CA PHE A 269 -7.42 -33.64 -41.16
C PHE A 269 -8.76 -34.43 -41.19
N PHE A 270 -9.83 -33.63 -41.44
CA PHE A 270 -11.27 -33.99 -41.67
C PHE A 270 -12.02 -34.55 -40.45
N GLY A 271 -13.30 -34.25 -40.20
CA GLY A 271 -14.26 -33.33 -40.85
C GLY A 271 -15.72 -33.66 -40.44
N ASN A 272 -16.63 -32.68 -40.50
CA ASN A 272 -18.08 -32.74 -40.15
C ASN A 272 -18.38 -32.92 -38.63
N LEU A 273 -19.44 -32.32 -38.04
CA LEU A 273 -20.54 -31.49 -38.57
C LEU A 273 -20.47 -30.04 -38.09
#